data_AF-A0A557WML1-F1
#
_entry.id   AF-A0A557WML1-F1
#
_cell.length_a   1.000
_cell.length_b   1.000
_cell.length_c   1.000
_cell.angle_alpha   90.00
_cell.angle_beta   90.00
_cell.angle_gamma   90.00
#
_symmetry.space_group_name_H-M   'P 1'
#
loop_
_entity.id
_entity.type
_entity.pdbx_description
1 polymer ?
#
loop_
_entity_poly.entity_id
_entity_poly.type
_entity_poly.pdbx_seq_one_letter_code
_entity_poly.pdbx_strand_id
1 'polypeptide(L)'
;DSAGGQLAVATSLGALAHRSPPPDGMLLMSPVVDLTCQLAMARETRRRDPFASARSATRALSLYVGDAHPTDPRVNVLAADLTGLPPTLIQVGGREMLLDDSRQLAERMRAAGASVRLQVFRGQIHVFQALFRLLPEARHALHLSGAFLTDRAEDTFP
;
A
#
# COMPACT_ATOMS: atom_id res chain seq x y z
N ASP A 1 -1.13 1.12 -7.24
CA ASP A 1 0.27 1.11 -6.76
C ASP A 1 0.64 2.48 -6.22
N SER A 2 1.71 2.61 -5.44
CA SER A 2 2.22 3.89 -4.95
C SER A 2 1.13 4.75 -4.27
N ALA A 3 0.91 5.98 -4.72
CA ALA A 3 -0.19 6.85 -4.27
C ALA A 3 -1.58 6.23 -4.50
N GLY A 4 -1.76 5.44 -5.56
CA GLY A 4 -2.99 4.65 -5.77
C GLY A 4 -3.20 3.58 -4.70
N GLY A 5 -2.14 3.15 -4.02
CA GLY A 5 -2.26 2.30 -2.82
C GLY A 5 -2.89 3.03 -1.65
N GLN A 6 -2.53 4.31 -1.44
CA GLN A 6 -3.21 5.17 -0.47
C GLN A 6 -4.69 5.31 -0.80
N LEU A 7 -4.98 5.62 -2.07
CA LEU A 7 -6.34 5.83 -2.55
C LEU A 7 -7.20 4.58 -2.38
N ALA A 8 -6.65 3.39 -2.65
CA ALA A 8 -7.38 2.12 -2.46
C ALA A 8 -7.79 1.89 -0.99
N VAL A 9 -6.88 2.18 -0.04
CA VAL A 9 -7.19 2.09 1.39
C VAL A 9 -8.25 3.12 1.78
N ALA A 10 -8.04 4.39 1.41
CA ALA A 10 -8.98 5.47 1.72
C ALA A 10 -10.38 5.24 1.12
N THR A 11 -10.45 4.68 -0.09
CA THR A 11 -11.71 4.32 -0.76
C THR A 11 -12.43 3.20 -0.01
N SER A 12 -11.70 2.18 0.43
CA SER A 12 -12.28 1.07 1.21
C SER A 12 -12.82 1.55 2.56
N LEU A 13 -12.08 2.44 3.24
CA LEU A 13 -12.55 3.10 4.46
C LEU A 13 -13.82 3.94 4.22
N GLY A 14 -13.84 4.69 3.12
CA GLY A 14 -15.02 5.45 2.69
C GLY A 14 -16.23 4.54 2.45
N ALA A 15 -16.05 3.40 1.77
CA ALA A 15 -17.12 2.44 1.54
C ALA A 15 -17.70 1.92 2.87
N LEU A 16 -16.85 1.55 3.83
CA LEU A 16 -17.27 1.11 5.16
C LEU A 16 -18.03 2.20 5.92
N ALA A 17 -17.53 3.44 5.89
CA ALA A 17 -18.20 4.59 6.52
C ALA A 17 -19.60 4.84 5.93
N HIS A 18 -19.77 4.58 4.63
CA HIS A 18 -21.05 4.70 3.93
C HIS A 18 -21.90 3.41 3.97
N ARG A 19 -21.46 2.36 4.67
CA ARG A 19 -22.12 1.04 4.73
C ARG A 19 -22.30 0.39 3.35
N SER A 20 -21.44 0.73 2.40
CA SER A 20 -21.34 0.05 1.11
C SER A 20 -20.53 -1.24 1.27
N PRO A 21 -20.81 -2.29 0.46
CA PRO A 21 -20.00 -3.50 0.46
C PRO A 21 -18.53 -3.16 0.14
N PRO A 22 -17.55 -3.59 0.96
CA PRO A 22 -16.14 -3.48 0.61
C PRO A 22 -15.81 -4.46 -0.54
N PRO A 23 -14.69 -4.27 -1.26
CA PRO A 23 -14.24 -5.24 -2.25
C PRO A 23 -13.82 -6.56 -1.57
N ASP A 24 -13.85 -7.68 -2.29
CA ASP A 24 -13.48 -9.01 -1.75
C ASP A 24 -11.99 -9.12 -1.38
N GLY A 25 -11.16 -8.26 -1.96
CA GLY A 25 -9.74 -8.21 -1.67
C GLY A 25 -9.10 -6.91 -2.16
N MET A 26 -7.96 -6.59 -1.57
CA MET A 26 -7.19 -5.39 -1.93
C MET A 26 -5.74 -5.77 -2.25
N LEU A 27 -5.27 -5.39 -3.44
CA LEU A 27 -3.88 -5.54 -3.86
C LEU A 27 -3.18 -4.18 -3.82
N LEU A 28 -2.16 -4.07 -2.98
CA LEU A 28 -1.33 -2.89 -2.82
C LEU A 28 0.09 -3.18 -3.29
N MET A 29 0.57 -2.37 -4.23
CA MET A 29 1.94 -2.45 -4.75
C MET A 29 2.68 -1.19 -4.35
N SER A 30 3.69 -1.32 -3.50
CA SER A 30 4.52 -0.22 -2.98
C SER A 30 3.68 0.96 -2.46
N PRO A 31 2.67 0.74 -1.59
CA PRO A 31 1.75 1.81 -1.21
C PRO A 31 2.47 2.91 -0.41
N VAL A 32 2.19 4.17 -0.76
CA VAL A 32 2.44 5.31 0.14
C VAL A 32 1.27 5.37 1.11
N VAL A 33 1.50 5.43 2.41
CA VAL A 33 0.39 5.59 3.38
C VAL A 33 0.65 6.66 4.43
N ASP A 34 1.91 7.02 4.64
CA ASP A 34 2.27 8.25 5.32
C ASP A 34 2.44 9.37 4.27
N LEU A 35 1.39 10.18 4.08
CA LEU A 35 1.39 11.28 3.12
C LEU A 35 2.35 12.43 3.50
N THR A 36 2.89 12.43 4.72
CA THR A 36 3.95 13.36 5.12
C THR A 36 5.35 12.91 4.65
N CYS A 37 5.46 11.66 4.17
CA CYS A 37 6.71 10.97 3.83
C CYS A 37 7.73 10.87 4.97
N GLN A 38 7.36 11.07 6.24
CA GLN A 38 8.30 10.98 7.35
C GLN A 38 8.90 9.57 7.47
N LEU A 39 8.08 8.53 7.32
CA LEU A 39 8.55 7.14 7.29
C LEU A 39 9.53 6.90 6.15
N ALA A 40 9.16 7.34 4.95
CA ALA A 40 9.97 7.19 3.75
C ALA A 40 11.32 7.92 3.87
N MET A 41 11.32 9.15 4.36
CA MET A 41 12.54 9.93 4.61
C MET A 41 13.42 9.27 5.67
N ALA A 42 12.83 8.84 6.80
CA ALA A 42 13.56 8.14 7.86
C ALA A 42 14.20 6.85 7.35
N ARG A 43 13.55 6.16 6.41
CA ARG A 43 14.10 4.97 5.78
C ARG A 43 15.22 5.29 4.81
N GLU A 44 15.09 6.34 4.00
CA GLU A 44 16.13 6.73 3.04
C GLU A 44 17.47 7.07 3.72
N THR A 45 17.45 7.54 4.99
CA THR A 45 18.69 7.73 5.77
C THR A 45 19.45 6.44 6.03
N ARG A 46 18.73 5.32 6.19
CA ARG A 46 19.29 3.97 6.43
C ARG A 46 19.61 3.28 5.11
N ARG A 47 18.77 3.48 4.10
CA ARG A 47 18.91 2.85 2.79
C ARG A 47 18.20 3.66 1.71
N ARG A 48 19.00 4.26 0.83
CA ARG A 48 18.49 5.05 -0.29
C ARG A 48 17.83 4.17 -1.35
N ASP A 49 16.69 4.63 -1.85
CA ASP A 49 16.02 4.09 -3.02
C ASP A 49 16.76 4.55 -4.29
N PRO A 50 17.16 3.64 -5.19
CA PRO A 50 17.87 4.03 -6.42
C PRO A 50 16.97 4.64 -7.50
N PHE A 51 15.64 4.59 -7.35
CA PHE A 51 14.66 4.98 -8.36
C PHE A 51 13.75 6.11 -7.89
N ALA A 52 13.20 6.02 -6.68
CA ALA A 52 12.31 7.03 -6.11
C ALA A 52 13.04 7.88 -5.05
N SER A 53 12.46 9.02 -4.67
CA SER A 53 12.95 9.85 -3.56
C SER A 53 11.79 10.38 -2.73
N ALA A 54 11.89 10.23 -1.41
CA ALA A 54 10.86 10.66 -0.49
C ALA A 54 10.69 12.17 -0.56
N ARG A 55 11.80 12.92 -0.68
CA ARG A 55 11.78 14.38 -0.83
C ARG A 55 10.98 14.85 -2.07
N SER A 56 11.17 14.19 -3.20
CA SER A 56 10.41 14.50 -4.41
C SER A 56 8.94 14.14 -4.24
N ALA A 57 8.64 13.00 -3.62
CA ALA A 57 7.28 12.57 -3.31
C ALA A 57 6.57 13.55 -2.36
N THR A 58 7.24 14.03 -1.31
CA THR A 58 6.66 14.98 -0.33
C THR A 58 6.09 16.21 -1.01
N ARG A 59 6.77 16.76 -2.02
CA ARG A 59 6.29 17.94 -2.75
C ARG A 59 5.01 17.68 -3.55
N ALA A 60 4.90 16.50 -4.17
CA ALA A 60 3.70 16.12 -4.91
C ALA A 60 2.53 15.83 -3.94
N LEU A 61 2.82 15.13 -2.85
CA LEU A 61 1.82 14.79 -1.84
C LEU A 61 1.34 16.01 -1.07
N SER A 62 2.18 17.02 -0.81
CA SER A 62 1.75 18.26 -0.17
C SER A 62 0.73 19.02 -1.02
N LEU A 63 0.84 18.96 -2.35
CA LEU A 63 -0.15 19.54 -3.27
C LEU A 63 -1.47 18.76 -3.24
N TYR A 64 -1.40 17.44 -3.11
CA TYR A 64 -2.59 16.58 -3.00
C TYR A 64 -3.33 16.78 -1.66
N VAL A 65 -2.59 16.85 -0.55
CA VAL A 65 -3.17 17.06 0.79
C VAL A 65 -3.77 18.47 0.91
N GLY A 66 -3.10 19.48 0.33
CA GLY A 66 -3.56 20.88 0.42
C GLY A 66 -3.78 21.30 1.88
N ASP A 67 -4.95 21.87 2.17
CA ASP A 67 -5.35 22.32 3.50
C ASP A 67 -6.15 21.27 4.30
N ALA A 68 -6.18 20.02 3.83
CA ALA A 68 -6.90 18.96 4.52
C ALA A 68 -6.34 18.72 5.93
N HIS A 69 -7.22 18.46 6.89
CA HIS A 69 -6.82 18.29 8.28
C HIS A 69 -5.94 17.03 8.43
N PRO A 70 -4.82 17.07 9.20
CA PRO A 70 -3.92 15.91 9.35
C PRO A 70 -4.55 14.66 9.97
N THR A 71 -5.71 14.80 10.61
CA THR A 71 -6.48 13.69 11.20
C THR A 71 -7.65 13.25 10.33
N ASP A 72 -7.83 13.84 9.14
CA ASP A 72 -8.83 13.37 8.19
C ASP A 72 -8.50 11.93 7.82
N PRO A 73 -9.41 10.96 8.02
CA PRO A 73 -9.13 9.55 7.75
C PRO A 73 -8.85 9.27 6.26
N ARG A 74 -9.24 10.18 5.35
CA ARG A 74 -8.91 10.11 3.91
C ARG A 74 -7.48 10.50 3.62
N VAL A 75 -6.83 11.23 4.52
CA VAL A 75 -5.43 11.69 4.42
C VAL A 75 -4.53 10.77 5.24
N ASN A 76 -4.90 10.56 6.51
CA ASN A 76 -4.12 9.79 7.47
C ASN A 76 -4.76 8.42 7.72
N VAL A 77 -4.67 7.56 6.71
CA VAL A 77 -5.21 6.19 6.79
C VAL A 77 -4.57 5.38 7.91
N LEU A 78 -3.31 5.65 8.26
CA LEU A 78 -2.63 4.96 9.36
C LEU A 78 -3.27 5.25 10.72
N ALA A 79 -3.90 6.41 10.91
CA ALA A 79 -4.58 6.76 12.16
C ALA A 79 -6.07 6.43 12.17
N ALA A 80 -6.64 6.02 11.04
CA ALA A 80 -8.05 5.66 10.92
C ALA A 80 -8.38 4.33 11.62
N ASP A 81 -9.66 4.09 11.88
CA ASP A 81 -10.17 2.76 12.24
C ASP A 81 -10.12 1.87 11.00
N LEU A 82 -9.32 0.81 11.06
CA LEU A 82 -9.09 -0.13 9.95
C LEU A 82 -9.96 -1.39 10.05
N THR A 83 -10.88 -1.43 11.01
CA THR A 83 -11.78 -2.56 11.23
C THR A 83 -12.69 -2.76 10.01
N GLY A 84 -12.84 -4.00 9.58
CA GLY A 84 -13.68 -4.36 8.43
C GLY A 84 -13.02 -4.15 7.07
N LEU A 85 -11.74 -3.72 7.01
CA LEU A 85 -11.00 -3.71 5.75
C LEU A 85 -10.85 -5.14 5.18
N PRO A 86 -10.85 -5.28 3.84
CA PRO A 86 -10.86 -6.58 3.21
C PRO A 86 -9.51 -7.29 3.33
N PRO A 87 -9.46 -8.62 3.07
CA PRO A 87 -8.20 -9.33 2.89
C PRO A 87 -7.28 -8.57 1.95
N THR A 88 -6.02 -8.39 2.34
CA THR A 88 -5.10 -7.50 1.63
C THR A 88 -3.77 -8.18 1.34
N LEU A 89 -3.33 -8.10 0.09
CA LEU A 89 -1.97 -8.43 -0.34
C LEU A 89 -1.19 -7.13 -0.54
N ILE A 90 -0.08 -6.99 0.18
CA ILE A 90 0.86 -5.88 0.04
C ILE A 90 2.17 -6.42 -0.54
N GLN A 91 2.61 -5.90 -1.68
CA GLN A 91 3.90 -6.22 -2.28
C GLN A 91 4.77 -4.97 -2.32
N VAL A 92 6.02 -5.10 -1.90
CA VAL A 92 6.93 -3.94 -1.81
C VAL A 92 8.37 -4.36 -2.06
N GLY A 93 9.16 -3.49 -2.67
CA GLY A 93 10.58 -3.69 -2.87
C GLY A 93 11.38 -3.64 -1.57
N GLY A 94 12.40 -4.48 -1.47
CA GLY A 94 13.31 -4.46 -0.32
C GLY A 94 14.23 -3.23 -0.30
N ARG A 95 14.47 -2.60 -1.46
CA ARG A 95 15.34 -1.41 -1.62
C ARG A 95 14.59 -0.10 -1.64
N GLU A 96 13.26 -0.12 -1.68
CA GLU A 96 12.51 1.11 -1.89
C GLU A 96 12.26 1.88 -0.61
N MET A 97 11.91 3.16 -0.76
CA MET A 97 11.64 4.08 0.35
C MET A 97 10.35 3.76 1.13
N LEU A 98 9.38 3.05 0.55
CA LEU A 98 8.07 2.78 1.15
C LEU A 98 7.93 1.40 1.82
N LEU A 99 9.05 0.73 2.09
CA LEU A 99 9.01 -0.54 2.84
C LEU A 99 8.45 -0.35 4.26
N ASP A 100 8.82 0.75 4.91
CA ASP A 100 8.39 1.00 6.29
C ASP A 100 6.91 1.44 6.32
N ASP A 101 6.44 2.23 5.34
CA ASP A 101 5.01 2.45 5.07
C ASP A 101 4.23 1.14 4.94
N SER A 102 4.70 0.24 4.07
CA SER A 102 4.04 -1.05 3.80
C SER A 102 3.98 -1.94 5.04
N ARG A 103 5.05 -1.94 5.85
CA ARG A 103 5.12 -2.69 7.11
C ARG A 103 4.14 -2.12 8.13
N GLN A 104 4.13 -0.81 8.31
CA GLN A 104 3.27 -0.17 9.30
C GLN A 104 1.79 -0.32 8.94
N LEU A 105 1.43 -0.21 7.66
CA LEU A 105 0.08 -0.51 7.20
C LEU A 105 -0.30 -1.95 7.50
N ALA A 106 0.56 -2.91 7.14
CA ALA A 106 0.28 -4.33 7.37
C ALA A 106 0.06 -4.65 8.85
N GLU A 107 0.87 -4.05 9.73
CA GLU A 107 0.76 -4.23 11.18
C GLU A 107 -0.53 -3.62 11.72
N ARG A 108 -0.86 -2.38 11.34
CA ARG A 108 -2.10 -1.71 11.73
C ARG A 108 -3.34 -2.49 11.28
N MET A 109 -3.36 -2.94 10.02
CA MET A 109 -4.48 -3.72 9.48
C MET A 109 -4.66 -5.05 10.20
N ARG A 110 -3.57 -5.77 10.50
CA ARG A 110 -3.63 -7.01 11.29
C ARG A 110 -4.13 -6.76 12.71
N ALA A 111 -3.68 -5.68 13.34
CA ALA A 111 -4.14 -5.29 14.67
C ALA A 111 -5.65 -4.97 14.69
N ALA A 112 -6.20 -4.49 13.58
CA ALA A 112 -7.65 -4.28 13.38
C ALA A 112 -8.41 -5.55 12.92
N GLY A 113 -7.75 -6.71 12.89
CA GLY A 113 -8.35 -8.01 12.58
C GLY A 113 -8.39 -8.39 11.10
N ALA A 114 -7.81 -7.59 10.19
CA ALA A 114 -7.78 -7.91 8.77
C ALA A 114 -6.76 -9.02 8.43
N SER A 115 -7.10 -9.89 7.47
CA SER A 115 -6.15 -10.84 6.89
C SER A 115 -5.19 -10.14 5.95
N VAL A 116 -3.90 -10.05 6.31
CA VAL A 116 -2.90 -9.32 5.52
C VAL A 116 -1.67 -10.15 5.22
N ARG A 117 -1.35 -10.29 3.94
CA ARG A 117 -0.10 -10.88 3.45
C ARG A 117 0.83 -9.77 2.95
N LEU A 118 1.97 -9.58 3.63
CA LEU A 118 3.02 -8.65 3.21
C LEU A 118 4.15 -9.44 2.54
N GLN A 119 4.50 -9.08 1.31
CA GLN A 119 5.58 -9.67 0.54
C GLN A 119 6.65 -8.62 0.26
N VAL A 120 7.83 -8.82 0.85
CA VAL A 120 8.99 -7.97 0.63
C VAL A 120 9.90 -8.63 -0.39
N PHE A 121 9.98 -8.04 -1.58
CA PHE A 121 10.82 -8.56 -2.65
C PHE A 121 12.24 -8.03 -2.50
N ARG A 122 13.12 -8.86 -1.94
CA ARG A 122 14.53 -8.51 -1.69
C ARG A 122 15.18 -7.99 -2.98
N GLY A 123 15.90 -6.87 -2.87
CA GLY A 123 16.63 -6.29 -4.00
C GLY A 123 15.79 -5.45 -4.96
N GLN A 124 14.47 -5.52 -4.88
CA GLN A 124 13.57 -4.78 -5.78
C GLN A 124 13.35 -3.33 -5.35
N ILE A 125 13.04 -2.49 -6.34
CA ILE A 125 12.82 -1.05 -6.25
C ILE A 125 11.33 -0.70 -6.21
N HIS A 126 11.03 0.59 -6.09
CA HIS A 126 9.66 1.10 -6.07
C HIS A 126 8.87 0.66 -7.31
N VAL A 127 7.69 0.05 -7.11
CA VAL A 127 6.78 -0.46 -8.14
C VAL A 127 7.51 -1.33 -9.19
N PHE A 128 8.42 -2.20 -8.74
CA PHE A 128 9.17 -3.10 -9.63
C PHE A 128 8.26 -3.98 -10.50
N GLN A 129 7.01 -4.23 -10.09
CA GLN A 129 6.00 -4.97 -10.86
C GLN A 129 5.78 -4.38 -12.26
N ALA A 130 5.93 -3.06 -12.44
CA ALA A 130 5.83 -2.40 -13.75
C ALA A 130 6.91 -2.88 -14.73
N LEU A 131 8.01 -3.44 -14.23
CA LEU A 131 9.14 -3.95 -15.01
C LEU A 131 8.99 -5.44 -15.37
N PHE A 132 7.77 -5.99 -15.39
CA PHE A 132 7.50 -7.41 -15.65
C PHE A 132 8.09 -7.95 -16.97
N ARG A 133 8.29 -7.09 -17.98
CA ARG A 133 8.95 -7.48 -19.23
C ARG A 133 10.45 -7.72 -19.06
N LEU A 134 11.07 -7.11 -18.06
CA LEU A 134 12.51 -7.09 -17.83
C LEU A 134 12.92 -7.96 -16.63
N LEU A 135 12.13 -7.97 -15.56
CA LEU A 135 12.46 -8.62 -14.30
C LEU A 135 11.64 -9.89 -14.07
N PRO A 136 12.30 -11.06 -13.88
CA PRO A 136 11.61 -12.29 -13.49
C PRO A 136 10.82 -12.14 -12.19
N GLU A 137 11.37 -11.42 -11.21
CA GLU A 137 10.72 -11.17 -9.92
C GLU A 137 9.43 -10.37 -10.07
N ALA A 138 9.37 -9.43 -11.02
CA ALA A 138 8.16 -8.65 -11.30
C ALA A 138 7.05 -9.54 -11.89
N ARG A 139 7.39 -10.48 -12.79
CA ARG A 139 6.42 -11.48 -13.27
C ARG A 139 5.94 -12.39 -12.15
N HIS A 140 6.85 -12.84 -11.30
CA HIS A 140 6.50 -13.66 -10.15
C HIS A 140 5.57 -12.92 -9.19
N ALA A 141 5.86 -11.65 -8.90
CA ALA A 141 5.01 -10.79 -8.09
C ALA A 141 3.59 -10.66 -8.67
N LEU A 142 3.47 -10.38 -9.98
CA LEU A 142 2.18 -10.30 -10.65
C LEU A 142 1.43 -11.63 -10.67
N HIS A 143 2.13 -12.77 -10.79
CA HIS A 143 1.51 -14.09 -10.71
C HIS A 143 0.91 -14.34 -9.32
N LEU A 144 1.65 -14.02 -8.26
CA LEU A 144 1.16 -14.12 -6.87
C LEU A 144 -0.02 -13.17 -6.60
N SER A 145 -0.03 -12.00 -7.24
CA SER A 145 -1.12 -11.06 -7.21
C SER A 145 -2.38 -11.59 -7.90
N GLY A 146 -2.22 -12.22 -9.06
CA GLY A 146 -3.31 -12.89 -9.78
C GLY A 146 -3.94 -14.00 -8.94
N ALA A 147 -3.11 -14.91 -8.41
CA ALA A 147 -3.57 -16.00 -7.54
C ALA A 147 -4.34 -15.47 -6.32
N PHE A 148 -3.83 -14.42 -5.66
CA PHE A 148 -4.52 -13.80 -4.54
C PHE A 148 -5.92 -13.27 -4.90
N LEU A 149 -6.06 -12.63 -6.05
CA LEU A 149 -7.34 -12.06 -6.48
C LEU A 149 -8.33 -13.15 -6.92
N THR A 150 -7.85 -14.22 -7.58
CA THR A 150 -8.69 -15.36 -7.96
C THR A 150 -9.21 -16.13 -6.75
N ASP A 151 -8.32 -16.46 -5.79
CA ASP A 151 -8.72 -17.20 -4.57
C ASP A 151 -9.83 -16.46 -3.80
N ARG A 152 -9.81 -15.12 -3.82
CA ARG A 152 -10.85 -14.31 -3.15
C ARG A 152 -12.15 -14.21 -3.94
N ALA A 153 -12.08 -14.24 -5.27
CA ALA A 153 -13.29 -14.28 -6.09
C ALA A 153 -14.06 -15.60 -5.91
N GLU A 154 -13.35 -16.72 -5.72
CA GLU A 154 -13.95 -18.03 -5.51
C GLU A 154 -14.58 -18.21 -4.12
N ASP A 155 -14.06 -17.53 -3.09
CA ASP A 155 -14.64 -17.54 -1.73
C ASP A 155 -16.01 -16.82 -1.63
N THR A 156 -16.38 -16.00 -2.63
CA THR A 156 -17.58 -15.14 -2.59
C THR A 156 -18.77 -15.70 -3.40
N PHE A 157 -18.57 -16.72 -4.25
CA PHE A 157 -19.65 -17.34 -5.02
C PHE A 157 -19.95 -18.77 -4.52
N PRO A 158 -21.10 -19.00 -3.85
CA PRO A 158 -21.63 -20.35 -3.63
C PRO A 158 -22.21 -20.99 -4.89
#